data_AF-J9GI43-F1
#
_entry.id   AF-J9GI43-F1
#
_cell.length_a   1.000
_cell.length_b   1.000
_cell.length_c   1.000
_cell.angle_alpha   90.00
_cell.angle_beta   90.00
_cell.angle_gamma   90.00
#
_symmetry.space_group_name_H-M   'P 1'
#
loop_
_entity.id
_entity.type
_entity.pdbx_description
1 polymer ?
#
loop_
_entity_poly.entity_id
_entity_poly.type
_entity_poly.pdbx_seq_one_letter_code
_entity_poly.pdbx_strand_id
1 'polypeptide(L)'
;ANREVLIKNDADSYIQSMDIYLSLKEKYFLVWMAEKLFAQTSDLAEEGQCVSRIAELLRFVKDQMVYDQCIGQLGKIYGKTRLWRNAVEQIRNNAKKTRTTGMDKKQEETDALRQVGLFVSNNCYFCLGKEDDDPIRLSNFVMEPLFHIHDESNGVRLFRLTNSFRETCIVELKESEMVSIANFQQKIGSCGNFLWLGKLDKLNCVKEFLYARTRTAERIRKLGWNENKEFFAFGNGIVQDGEFYEVDEMGIISDKNNKAYYIPATSKIYCENAEIFQFERQMVHTNKSGASLNEFVER
;
A
#
# COMPACT_ATOMS: atom_id res chain seq x y z
N ALA A 1 -30.07 -12.08 31.90
CA ALA A 1 -29.52 -10.88 32.56
C ALA A 1 -29.71 -9.70 31.61
N ASN A 2 -30.51 -8.71 32.00
CA ASN A 2 -30.78 -7.53 31.19
C ASN A 2 -29.47 -6.78 30.92
N ARG A 3 -29.09 -6.63 29.64
CA ARG A 3 -28.06 -5.68 29.24
C ARG A 3 -28.67 -4.28 29.41
N GLU A 4 -28.22 -3.53 30.42
CA GLU A 4 -28.57 -2.12 30.56
C GLU A 4 -28.20 -1.39 29.26
N VAL A 5 -29.18 -0.70 28.67
CA VAL A 5 -28.94 0.19 27.54
C VAL A 5 -28.21 1.41 28.09
N LEU A 6 -26.89 1.46 27.89
CA LEU A 6 -26.06 2.60 28.27
C LEU A 6 -26.43 3.80 27.40
N ILE A 7 -27.24 4.71 27.94
CA ILE A 7 -27.52 6.00 27.32
C ILE A 7 -26.26 6.86 27.46
N LYS A 8 -25.76 7.37 26.33
CA LYS A 8 -24.61 8.28 26.30
C LYS A 8 -25.04 9.64 26.83
N ASN A 9 -24.47 10.04 27.96
CA ASN A 9 -24.65 11.38 28.52
C ASN A 9 -23.41 12.24 28.22
N ASP A 10 -23.61 13.54 28.04
CA ASP A 10 -22.51 14.50 28.12
C ASP A 10 -22.17 14.80 29.60
N ALA A 11 -21.12 15.59 29.82
CA ALA A 11 -20.63 15.87 31.17
C ALA A 11 -21.70 16.59 32.02
N ASP A 12 -22.38 17.58 31.44
CA ASP A 12 -23.38 18.40 32.14
C ASP A 12 -24.65 17.59 32.47
N SER A 13 -25.06 16.68 31.60
CA SER A 13 -26.21 15.80 31.87
C SER A 13 -25.89 14.71 32.90
N TYR A 14 -24.62 14.30 33.01
CA TYR A 14 -24.19 13.23 33.91
C TYR A 14 -23.81 13.74 35.30
N ILE A 15 -23.07 14.84 35.39
CA ILE A 15 -22.52 15.38 36.64
C ILE A 15 -23.53 16.35 37.24
N GLN A 16 -24.57 15.80 37.85
CA GLN A 16 -25.68 16.58 38.43
C GLN A 16 -25.43 17.02 39.88
N SER A 17 -24.35 16.54 40.51
CA SER A 17 -24.01 16.87 41.88
C SER A 17 -22.50 16.76 42.14
N MET A 18 -22.04 17.45 43.18
CA MET A 18 -20.66 17.37 43.65
C MET A 18 -20.29 15.95 44.08
N ASP A 19 -21.23 15.21 44.65
CA ASP A 19 -21.01 13.81 45.05
C ASP A 19 -20.74 12.91 43.84
N ILE A 20 -21.48 13.09 42.74
CA ILE A 20 -21.23 12.37 41.49
C ILE A 20 -19.84 12.71 40.96
N TYR A 21 -19.48 14.01 40.93
CA TYR A 21 -18.17 14.46 40.47
C TYR A 21 -17.02 13.82 41.26
N LEU A 22 -17.11 13.85 42.59
CA LEU A 22 -16.07 13.29 43.47
C LEU A 22 -16.00 11.76 43.42
N SER A 23 -17.06 11.09 42.98
CA SER A 23 -17.08 9.64 42.81
C SER A 23 -16.42 9.15 41.50
N LEU A 24 -16.14 10.07 40.56
CA LEU A 24 -15.53 9.73 39.27
C LEU A 24 -14.13 9.16 39.49
N LYS A 25 -13.91 7.95 38.96
CA LYS A 25 -12.60 7.29 39.03
C LYS A 25 -11.80 7.59 37.77
N GLU A 26 -10.61 8.14 37.97
CA GLU A 26 -9.63 8.24 36.89
C GLU A 26 -9.26 6.87 36.35
N LYS A 27 -9.02 6.81 35.05
CA LYS A 27 -8.70 5.58 34.35
C LYS A 27 -7.73 5.84 33.22
N TYR A 28 -6.76 4.94 33.06
CA TYR A 28 -5.89 4.97 31.90
C TYR A 28 -6.70 4.81 30.62
N PHE A 29 -6.48 5.71 29.67
CA PHE A 29 -7.16 5.70 28.38
C PHE A 29 -7.14 4.33 27.70
N LEU A 30 -5.99 3.65 27.70
CA LEU A 30 -5.82 2.33 27.09
C LEU A 30 -6.69 1.25 27.74
N VAL A 31 -6.88 1.32 29.06
CA VAL A 31 -7.74 0.40 29.81
C VAL A 31 -9.21 0.71 29.54
N TRP A 32 -9.58 1.98 29.55
CA TRP A 32 -10.94 2.42 29.20
C TRP A 32 -11.33 2.01 27.76
N MET A 33 -10.41 2.21 26.80
CA MET A 33 -10.62 1.86 25.39
C MET A 33 -10.78 0.35 25.23
N ALA A 34 -9.99 -0.45 25.95
CA ALA A 34 -10.10 -1.90 25.93
C ALA A 34 -11.48 -2.39 26.37
N GLU A 35 -12.02 -1.84 27.47
CA GLU A 35 -13.35 -2.23 27.93
C GLU A 35 -14.44 -1.94 26.90
N LYS A 36 -14.36 -0.81 26.19
CA LYS A 36 -15.32 -0.47 25.15
C LYS A 36 -15.20 -1.37 23.93
N LEU A 37 -13.98 -1.70 23.51
CA LEU A 37 -13.74 -2.58 22.37
C LEU A 37 -14.21 -4.01 22.67
N PHE A 38 -13.78 -4.61 23.77
CA PHE A 38 -14.16 -5.99 24.12
C PHE A 38 -15.64 -6.15 24.47
N ALA A 39 -16.33 -5.07 24.86
CA ALA A 39 -17.79 -5.10 25.05
C ALA A 39 -18.57 -5.20 23.72
N GLN A 40 -17.94 -4.89 22.59
CA GLN A 40 -18.57 -4.86 21.26
C GLN A 40 -18.19 -6.05 20.38
N THR A 41 -17.16 -6.82 20.74
CA THR A 41 -16.70 -7.97 19.96
C THR A 41 -17.63 -9.17 20.10
N SER A 42 -17.78 -9.93 19.02
CA SER A 42 -18.67 -11.09 18.92
C SER A 42 -17.96 -12.41 18.60
N ASP A 43 -16.74 -12.36 18.07
CA ASP A 43 -15.93 -13.54 17.73
C ASP A 43 -14.44 -13.42 18.11
N LEU A 44 -13.73 -14.55 18.06
CA LEU A 44 -12.31 -14.67 18.42
C LEU A 44 -11.38 -13.85 17.51
N ALA A 45 -11.76 -13.60 16.25
CA ALA A 45 -10.95 -12.84 15.32
C ALA A 45 -10.98 -11.35 15.67
N GLU A 46 -12.17 -10.81 15.98
CA GLU A 46 -12.37 -9.44 16.47
C GLU A 46 -11.65 -9.19 17.80
N GLU A 47 -11.66 -10.17 18.72
CA GLU A 47 -10.91 -10.12 19.98
C GLU A 47 -9.39 -10.01 19.72
N GLY A 48 -8.86 -10.78 18.76
CA GLY A 48 -7.45 -10.71 18.35
C GLY A 48 -7.07 -9.35 17.75
N GLN A 49 -7.96 -8.73 16.99
CA GLN A 49 -7.78 -7.37 16.47
C GLN A 49 -7.76 -6.34 17.59
N CYS A 50 -8.61 -6.49 18.61
CA CYS A 50 -8.63 -5.61 19.78
C CYS A 50 -7.30 -5.65 20.54
N VAL A 51 -6.77 -6.86 20.79
CA VAL A 51 -5.45 -7.05 21.42
C VAL A 51 -4.37 -6.32 20.63
N SER A 52 -4.34 -6.52 19.30
CA SER A 52 -3.33 -5.91 18.42
C SER A 52 -3.41 -4.38 18.47
N ARG A 53 -4.61 -3.80 18.34
CA ARG A 53 -4.83 -2.35 18.35
C ARG A 53 -4.41 -1.69 19.67
N ILE A 54 -4.74 -2.29 20.81
CA ILE A 54 -4.35 -1.74 22.12
C ILE A 54 -2.84 -1.89 22.33
N ALA A 55 -2.25 -3.02 21.92
CA ALA A 55 -0.81 -3.25 22.00
C ALA A 55 0.00 -2.26 21.13
N GLU A 56 -0.54 -1.84 19.97
CA GLU A 56 0.06 -0.80 19.14
C GLU A 56 0.14 0.55 19.84
N LEU A 57 -0.86 0.91 20.64
CA LEU A 57 -0.86 2.16 21.40
C LEU A 57 0.01 2.05 22.65
N LEU A 58 -0.04 0.91 23.35
CA LEU A 58 0.80 0.61 24.52
C LEU A 58 2.29 0.78 24.22
N ARG A 59 2.74 0.52 22.99
CA ARG A 59 4.16 0.65 22.63
C ARG A 59 4.70 2.07 22.82
N PHE A 60 3.83 3.09 22.82
CA PHE A 60 4.18 4.50 22.96
C PHE A 60 4.18 5.00 24.41
N VAL A 61 3.71 4.19 25.36
CA VAL A 61 3.81 4.51 26.79
C VAL A 61 5.27 4.43 27.21
N LYS A 62 5.87 5.57 27.53
CA LYS A 62 7.28 5.68 27.92
C LYS A 62 7.51 5.42 29.41
N ASP A 63 6.54 5.78 30.24
CA ASP A 63 6.59 5.57 31.68
C ASP A 63 6.37 4.09 31.99
N GLN A 64 7.38 3.46 32.60
CA GLN A 64 7.39 2.03 32.88
C GLN A 64 6.33 1.64 33.92
N MET A 65 6.09 2.48 34.92
CA MET A 65 5.10 2.23 35.96
C MET A 65 3.69 2.28 35.38
N VAL A 66 3.40 3.30 34.55
CA VAL A 66 2.11 3.42 33.84
C VAL A 66 1.91 2.24 32.89
N TYR A 67 2.96 1.81 32.18
CA TYR A 67 2.91 0.65 31.31
C TYR A 67 2.54 -0.63 32.08
N ASP A 68 3.23 -0.92 33.19
CA ASP A 68 2.97 -2.12 33.99
C ASP A 68 1.59 -2.10 34.64
N GLN A 69 1.11 -0.93 35.08
CA GLN A 69 -0.26 -0.76 35.58
C GLN A 69 -1.31 -0.99 34.48
N CYS A 70 -1.09 -0.48 33.27
CA CYS A 70 -1.97 -0.73 32.12
C CYS A 70 -2.00 -2.24 31.79
N ILE A 71 -0.85 -2.90 31.69
CA ILE A 71 -0.76 -4.35 31.43
C ILE A 71 -1.51 -5.15 32.51
N GLY A 72 -1.35 -4.78 33.78
CA GLY A 72 -2.04 -5.42 34.89
C GLY A 72 -3.56 -5.30 34.81
N GLN A 73 -4.07 -4.12 34.47
CA GLN A 73 -5.51 -3.89 34.32
C GLN A 73 -6.08 -4.54 33.04
N LEU A 74 -5.36 -4.49 31.93
CA LEU A 74 -5.75 -5.14 30.68
C LEU A 74 -5.84 -6.67 30.82
N GLY A 75 -4.93 -7.27 31.59
CA GLY A 75 -5.00 -8.69 31.91
C GLY A 75 -6.22 -9.09 32.75
N LYS A 76 -6.92 -8.14 33.39
CA LYS A 76 -8.20 -8.39 34.06
C LYS A 76 -9.41 -8.28 33.11
N ILE A 77 -9.26 -7.53 32.02
CA ILE A 77 -10.31 -7.36 31.00
C ILE A 77 -10.32 -8.57 30.06
N TYR A 78 -9.14 -8.95 29.55
CA TYR A 78 -9.01 -10.03 28.59
C TYR A 78 -7.63 -10.71 28.67
N GLY A 79 -7.64 -12.04 28.68
CA GLY A 79 -6.43 -12.87 28.68
C GLY A 79 -5.60 -12.78 29.98
N LYS A 80 -4.27 -12.82 29.84
CA LYS A 80 -3.31 -12.69 30.95
C LYS A 80 -2.30 -11.60 30.63
N THR A 81 -1.65 -11.03 31.65
CA THR A 81 -0.60 -9.99 31.48
C THR A 81 0.49 -10.40 30.48
N ARG A 82 0.86 -11.69 30.43
CA ARG A 82 1.82 -12.24 29.47
C ARG A 82 1.38 -12.06 28.00
N LEU A 83 0.08 -12.23 27.70
CA LEU A 83 -0.45 -12.04 26.34
C LEU A 83 -0.19 -10.61 25.86
N TRP A 84 -0.49 -9.62 26.72
CA TRP A 84 -0.30 -8.21 26.40
C TRP A 84 1.18 -7.85 26.24
N ARG A 85 2.06 -8.35 27.12
CA ARG A 85 3.51 -8.14 27.00
C ARG A 85 4.06 -8.72 25.69
N ASN A 86 3.67 -9.95 25.36
CA ASN A 86 4.08 -10.62 24.13
C ASN A 86 3.59 -9.86 22.89
N ALA A 87 2.32 -9.40 22.88
CA ALA A 87 1.76 -8.64 21.77
C ALA A 87 2.53 -7.32 21.53
N VAL A 88 2.82 -6.56 22.60
CA VAL A 88 3.62 -5.33 22.49
C VAL A 88 5.05 -5.62 22.01
N GLU A 89 5.67 -6.69 22.51
CA GLU A 89 7.01 -7.10 22.09
C GLU A 89 7.07 -7.50 20.62
N GLN A 90 6.10 -8.28 20.14
CA GLN A 90 5.98 -8.64 18.73
C GLN A 90 5.84 -7.39 17.85
N ILE A 91 4.99 -6.44 18.22
CA ILE A 91 4.82 -5.17 17.49
C ILE A 91 6.11 -4.35 17.49
N ARG A 92 6.82 -4.27 18.62
CA ARG A 92 8.11 -3.57 18.71
C ARG A 92 9.17 -4.23 17.83
N ASN A 93 9.24 -5.56 17.82
CA ASN A 93 10.19 -6.30 17.01
C ASN A 93 9.88 -6.19 15.51
N ASN A 94 8.62 -6.24 15.12
CA ASN A 94 8.21 -6.01 13.74
C ASN A 94 8.53 -4.57 13.31
N ALA A 95 8.24 -3.56 14.15
CA ALA A 95 8.59 -2.18 13.85
C ALA A 95 10.11 -1.95 13.72
N LYS A 96 10.93 -2.67 14.50
CA LYS A 96 12.40 -2.65 14.35
C LYS A 96 12.83 -3.29 13.04
N LYS A 97 12.31 -4.49 12.70
CA LYS A 97 12.60 -5.18 11.44
C LYS A 97 12.24 -4.33 10.22
N THR A 98 11.06 -3.73 10.20
CA THR A 98 10.62 -2.84 9.12
C THR A 98 11.51 -1.60 8.97
N ARG A 99 12.03 -1.07 10.09
CA ARG A 99 12.98 0.05 10.06
C ARG A 99 14.32 -0.37 9.48
N THR A 100 14.87 -1.52 9.90
CA THR A 100 16.15 -2.03 9.39
C THR A 100 16.06 -2.34 7.91
N THR A 101 15.04 -3.09 7.47
CA THR A 101 14.85 -3.40 6.05
C THR A 101 14.59 -2.15 5.20
N GLY A 102 13.91 -1.15 5.75
CA GLY A 102 13.73 0.15 5.11
C GLY A 102 15.04 0.94 4.95
N MET A 103 15.93 0.87 5.93
CA MET A 103 17.26 1.50 5.84
C MET A 103 18.14 0.81 4.79
N ASP A 104 18.15 -0.52 4.76
CA ASP A 104 18.97 -1.28 3.80
C ASP A 104 18.53 -1.01 2.35
N LYS A 105 17.21 -1.00 2.09
CA LYS A 105 16.66 -0.66 0.76
C LYS A 105 17.03 0.76 0.33
N LYS A 106 16.94 1.72 1.24
CA LYS A 106 17.28 3.13 0.94
C LYS A 106 18.77 3.30 0.64
N GLN A 107 19.63 2.54 1.33
CA GLN A 107 21.06 2.53 1.08
C GLN A 107 21.37 1.92 -0.30
N GLU A 108 20.78 0.77 -0.61
CA GLU A 108 20.91 0.11 -1.91
C GLU A 108 20.48 1.03 -3.07
N GLU A 109 19.35 1.74 -2.92
CA GLU A 109 18.89 2.73 -3.90
C GLU A 109 19.88 3.89 -4.08
N THR A 110 20.41 4.39 -2.98
CA THR A 110 21.38 5.49 -2.99
C THR A 110 22.66 5.07 -3.72
N ASP A 111 23.13 3.85 -3.48
CA ASP A 111 24.33 3.32 -4.12
C ASP A 111 24.09 3.02 -5.60
N ALA A 112 22.93 2.49 -5.98
CA ALA A 112 22.55 2.29 -7.38
C ALA A 112 22.45 3.60 -8.17
N LEU A 113 21.89 4.66 -7.57
CA LEU A 113 21.89 6.01 -8.19
C LEU A 113 23.32 6.52 -8.43
N ARG A 114 24.21 6.35 -7.44
CA ARG A 114 25.61 6.78 -7.56
C ARG A 114 26.35 6.05 -8.67
N GLN A 115 26.06 4.75 -8.86
CA GLN A 115 26.67 3.95 -9.94
C GLN A 115 26.37 4.52 -11.33
N VAL A 116 25.19 5.12 -11.52
CA VAL A 116 24.81 5.80 -12.79
C VAL A 116 25.10 7.30 -12.77
N GLY A 117 25.88 7.80 -11.81
CA GLY A 117 26.29 9.21 -11.72
C GLY A 117 25.17 10.16 -11.27
N LEU A 118 24.18 9.65 -10.55
CA LEU A 118 23.02 10.40 -10.07
C LEU A 118 22.95 10.42 -8.54
N PHE A 119 22.19 11.38 -8.03
CA PHE A 119 21.68 11.33 -6.66
C PHE A 119 20.34 12.05 -6.57
N VAL A 120 19.62 11.80 -5.48
CA VAL A 120 18.32 12.43 -5.22
C VAL A 120 18.41 13.35 -4.02
N SER A 121 17.86 14.55 -4.16
CA SER A 121 17.65 15.48 -3.05
C SER A 121 16.30 16.18 -3.22
N ASN A 122 15.51 16.28 -2.14
CA ASN A 122 14.17 16.88 -2.14
C ASN A 122 13.29 16.46 -3.33
N ASN A 123 13.20 15.14 -3.59
CA ASN A 123 12.47 14.56 -4.72
C ASN A 123 12.90 15.11 -6.09
N CYS A 124 14.16 15.47 -6.28
CA CYS A 124 14.70 15.91 -7.56
C CYS A 124 15.91 15.04 -7.92
N TYR A 125 16.07 14.69 -9.19
CA TYR A 125 17.30 14.09 -9.68
C TYR A 125 18.37 15.16 -9.88
N PHE A 126 19.59 14.83 -9.48
CA PHE A 126 20.78 15.63 -9.71
C PHE A 126 21.90 14.76 -10.29
N CYS A 127 22.80 15.39 -11.03
CA CYS A 127 24.12 14.81 -11.31
C CYS A 127 25.22 15.74 -10.79
N LEU A 128 26.42 15.20 -10.60
CA LEU A 128 27.60 16.01 -10.33
C LEU A 128 27.96 16.85 -11.57
N GLY A 129 28.39 18.09 -11.34
CA GLY A 129 29.00 18.91 -12.37
C GLY A 129 30.43 18.44 -12.70
N LYS A 130 31.17 19.19 -13.52
CA LYS A 130 32.59 18.92 -13.76
C LYS A 130 33.41 19.56 -12.63
N GLU A 131 34.46 18.89 -12.15
CA GLU A 131 35.49 19.40 -11.21
C GLU A 131 35.11 20.67 -10.40
N ASP A 132 34.64 20.49 -9.17
CA ASP A 132 34.20 21.54 -8.21
C ASP A 132 32.94 22.34 -8.58
N ASP A 133 32.24 22.03 -9.68
CA ASP A 133 30.93 22.62 -9.99
C ASP A 133 29.84 22.18 -9.00
N ASP A 134 28.91 23.12 -8.74
CA ASP A 134 27.66 22.85 -8.04
C ASP A 134 26.85 21.73 -8.72
N PRO A 135 26.14 20.89 -7.95
CA PRO A 135 25.31 19.85 -8.53
C PRO A 135 24.24 20.38 -9.50
N ILE A 136 24.12 19.74 -10.64
CA ILE A 136 23.18 20.14 -11.69
C ILE A 136 21.85 19.43 -11.47
N ARG A 137 20.79 20.21 -11.25
CA ARG A 137 19.42 19.68 -11.12
C ARG A 137 18.88 19.23 -12.48
N LEU A 138 18.44 17.98 -12.56
CA LEU A 138 17.90 17.35 -13.77
C LEU A 138 16.38 17.37 -13.84
N SER A 139 15.70 17.44 -12.70
CA SER A 139 14.24 17.44 -12.62
C SER A 139 13.74 18.12 -11.35
N ASN A 140 12.45 18.46 -11.28
CA ASN A 140 11.77 18.79 -10.02
C ASN A 140 11.04 17.58 -9.39
N PHE A 141 11.31 16.37 -9.88
CA PHE A 141 10.63 15.14 -9.50
C PHE A 141 11.53 13.91 -9.55
N VAL A 142 11.15 12.85 -8.85
CA VAL A 142 11.71 11.50 -8.99
C VAL A 142 10.68 10.55 -9.56
N MET A 143 11.17 9.45 -10.12
CA MET A 143 10.35 8.38 -10.70
C MET A 143 10.58 7.10 -9.90
N GLU A 144 9.49 6.48 -9.46
CA GLU A 144 9.50 5.15 -8.87
C GLU A 144 8.96 4.15 -9.92
N PRO A 145 9.73 3.10 -10.29
CA PRO A 145 9.25 2.07 -11.19
C PRO A 145 8.16 1.23 -10.51
N LEU A 146 6.98 1.15 -11.13
CA LEU A 146 5.90 0.28 -10.67
C LEU A 146 5.99 -1.06 -11.41
N PHE A 147 5.75 -1.03 -12.73
CA PHE A 147 5.79 -2.23 -13.57
C PHE A 147 6.16 -1.90 -15.01
N HIS A 148 6.82 -2.84 -15.65
CA HIS A 148 6.91 -2.93 -17.11
C HIS A 148 5.81 -3.87 -17.58
N ILE A 149 4.84 -3.36 -18.32
CA ILE A 149 3.80 -4.16 -18.93
C ILE A 149 4.36 -4.67 -20.26
N HIS A 150 4.73 -5.94 -20.28
CA HIS A 150 5.21 -6.57 -21.50
C HIS A 150 4.05 -6.79 -22.47
N ASP A 151 4.27 -6.32 -23.69
CA ASP A 151 3.37 -6.43 -24.82
C ASP A 151 4.26 -6.53 -26.08
N GLU A 152 4.00 -7.51 -26.95
CA GLU A 152 4.80 -7.83 -28.14
C GLU A 152 5.02 -6.63 -29.07
N SER A 153 4.07 -5.68 -29.12
CA SER A 153 4.14 -4.52 -30.01
C SER A 153 4.12 -3.18 -29.29
N ASN A 154 3.54 -3.12 -28.09
CA ASN A 154 3.26 -1.86 -27.40
C ASN A 154 3.62 -1.92 -25.90
N GLY A 155 4.83 -2.39 -25.59
CA GLY A 155 5.31 -2.42 -24.21
C GLY A 155 5.28 -1.02 -23.57
N VAL A 156 4.77 -0.94 -22.34
CA VAL A 156 4.68 0.30 -21.58
C VAL A 156 5.27 0.13 -20.19
N ARG A 157 5.75 1.23 -19.61
CA ARG A 157 6.22 1.27 -18.23
C ARG A 157 5.36 2.20 -17.40
N LEU A 158 4.91 1.70 -16.26
CA LEU A 158 4.17 2.46 -15.27
C LEU A 158 5.16 3.00 -14.24
N PHE A 159 5.15 4.33 -14.06
CA PHE A 159 5.96 5.01 -13.06
C PHE A 159 5.08 5.84 -12.15
N ARG A 160 5.46 5.92 -10.87
CA ARG A 160 4.95 6.96 -9.97
C ARG A 160 5.92 8.12 -9.98
N LEU A 161 5.44 9.29 -10.37
CA LEU A 161 6.14 10.55 -10.24
C LEU A 161 5.88 11.12 -8.84
N THR A 162 6.91 11.64 -8.19
CA THR A 162 6.78 12.43 -6.96
C THR A 162 7.60 13.70 -7.09
N ASN A 163 6.96 14.88 -7.05
CA ASN A 163 7.68 16.15 -7.19
C ASN A 163 8.22 16.68 -5.84
N SER A 164 8.94 17.80 -5.90
CA SER A 164 9.48 18.50 -4.73
C SER A 164 8.42 19.01 -3.74
N PHE A 165 7.16 19.10 -4.16
CA PHE A 165 6.01 19.46 -3.32
C PHE A 165 5.27 18.24 -2.75
N ARG A 166 5.78 17.02 -3.03
CA ARG A 166 5.18 15.72 -2.67
C ARG A 166 3.84 15.45 -3.36
N GLU A 167 3.55 16.15 -4.44
CA GLU A 167 2.46 15.77 -5.34
C GLU A 167 2.86 14.52 -6.11
N THR A 168 1.91 13.62 -6.31
CA THR A 168 2.17 12.35 -6.99
C THR A 168 1.24 12.16 -8.18
N CYS A 169 1.76 11.52 -9.23
CA CYS A 169 1.00 11.13 -10.41
C CYS A 169 1.51 9.78 -10.90
N ILE A 170 0.62 8.93 -11.40
CA ILE A 170 1.02 7.70 -12.09
C ILE A 170 1.01 8.00 -13.58
N VAL A 171 2.13 7.72 -14.26
CA VAL A 171 2.29 7.93 -15.69
C VAL A 171 2.60 6.61 -16.38
N GLU A 172 1.94 6.39 -17.50
CA GLU A 172 2.29 5.34 -18.46
C GLU A 172 3.21 5.94 -19.53
N LEU A 173 4.39 5.33 -19.71
CA LEU A 173 5.39 5.74 -20.69
C LEU A 173 5.69 4.61 -21.68
N LYS A 174 5.58 4.92 -22.97
CA LYS A 174 6.04 4.07 -24.08
C LYS A 174 7.54 4.25 -24.28
N GLU A 175 8.21 3.26 -24.86
CA GLU A 175 9.64 3.41 -25.18
C GLU A 175 9.90 4.59 -26.14
N SER A 176 8.97 4.89 -27.06
CA SER A 176 9.04 6.07 -27.95
C SER A 176 9.06 7.41 -27.21
N GLU A 177 8.49 7.47 -26.00
CA GLU A 177 8.53 8.65 -25.13
C GLU A 177 9.84 8.69 -24.33
N MET A 178 10.42 7.53 -24.01
CA MET A 178 11.67 7.40 -23.25
C MET A 178 12.95 7.55 -24.09
N VAL A 179 12.86 7.60 -25.43
CA VAL A 179 14.02 7.78 -26.33
C VAL A 179 14.17 9.20 -26.86
N SER A 180 13.16 10.05 -26.65
CA SER A 180 13.14 11.44 -27.14
C SER A 180 12.89 12.40 -25.99
N ILE A 181 13.81 13.33 -25.75
CA ILE A 181 13.64 14.37 -24.72
C ILE A 181 12.38 15.20 -24.95
N ALA A 182 12.06 15.53 -26.19
CA ALA A 182 10.88 16.32 -26.52
C ALA A 182 9.59 15.55 -26.15
N ASN A 183 9.50 14.27 -26.53
CA ASN A 183 8.33 13.44 -26.21
C ASN A 183 8.22 13.21 -24.70
N PHE A 184 9.35 12.93 -24.04
CA PHE A 184 9.41 12.76 -22.59
C PHE A 184 8.91 14.02 -21.86
N GLN A 185 9.45 15.20 -22.21
CA GLN A 185 9.04 16.47 -21.61
C GLN A 185 7.57 16.78 -21.86
N GLN A 186 7.06 16.54 -23.08
CA GLN A 186 5.65 16.74 -23.40
C GLN A 186 4.75 15.84 -22.54
N LYS A 187 5.07 14.54 -22.47
CA LYS A 187 4.29 13.55 -21.73
C LYS A 187 4.31 13.84 -20.23
N ILE A 188 5.49 14.05 -19.65
CA ILE A 188 5.64 14.34 -18.22
C ILE A 188 5.02 15.69 -17.85
N GLY A 189 5.21 16.73 -18.67
CA GLY A 189 4.62 18.05 -18.43
C GLY A 189 3.08 18.04 -18.48
N SER A 190 2.48 17.14 -19.26
CA SER A 190 1.01 16.96 -19.26
C SER A 190 0.46 16.38 -17.95
N CYS A 191 1.32 15.81 -17.10
CA CYS A 191 0.94 15.23 -15.81
C CYS A 191 0.90 16.27 -14.67
N GLY A 192 1.15 17.56 -14.95
CA GLY A 192 1.13 18.65 -13.97
C GLY A 192 2.51 19.23 -13.68
N ASN A 193 2.81 19.48 -12.41
CA ASN A 193 4.06 20.14 -11.98
C ASN A 193 5.27 19.19 -11.97
N PHE A 194 5.62 18.69 -13.16
CA PHE A 194 6.73 17.78 -13.40
C PHE A 194 7.56 18.28 -14.59
N LEU A 195 8.76 18.80 -14.31
CA LEU A 195 9.69 19.35 -15.29
C LEU A 195 10.98 18.56 -15.33
N TRP A 196 11.40 18.22 -16.54
CA TRP A 196 12.71 17.65 -16.84
C TRP A 196 13.61 18.70 -17.49
N LEU A 197 14.79 18.91 -16.92
CA LEU A 197 15.79 19.92 -17.31
C LEU A 197 17.04 19.28 -17.94
N GLY A 198 17.24 17.97 -17.73
CA GLY A 198 18.40 17.24 -18.23
C GLY A 198 18.38 17.00 -19.75
N LYS A 199 19.55 16.68 -20.30
CA LYS A 199 19.70 16.22 -21.69
C LYS A 199 19.46 14.70 -21.80
N LEU A 200 19.43 14.18 -23.02
CA LEU A 200 19.12 12.76 -23.30
C LEU A 200 20.09 11.79 -22.63
N ASP A 201 21.37 12.13 -22.53
CA ASP A 201 22.38 11.33 -21.81
C ASP A 201 22.00 11.16 -20.33
N LYS A 202 21.51 12.21 -19.68
CA LYS A 202 21.07 12.15 -18.27
C LYS A 202 19.76 11.38 -18.11
N LEU A 203 18.86 11.48 -19.08
CA LEU A 203 17.67 10.63 -19.09
C LEU A 203 18.06 9.15 -19.24
N ASN A 204 19.08 8.83 -20.04
CA ASN A 204 19.58 7.46 -20.17
C ASN A 204 20.16 6.92 -18.86
N CYS A 205 20.87 7.73 -18.07
CA CYS A 205 21.29 7.34 -16.72
C CYS A 205 20.09 7.01 -15.80
N VAL A 206 19.04 7.83 -15.86
CA VAL A 206 17.79 7.56 -15.11
C VAL A 206 17.12 6.28 -15.62
N LYS A 207 17.10 6.03 -16.93
CA LYS A 207 16.56 4.79 -17.52
C LYS A 207 17.31 3.56 -17.02
N GLU A 208 18.64 3.59 -17.01
CA GLU A 208 19.46 2.49 -16.51
C GLU A 208 19.10 2.13 -15.07
N PHE A 209 19.01 3.15 -14.20
CA PHE A 209 18.57 2.97 -12.81
C PHE A 209 17.14 2.40 -12.69
N LEU A 210 16.19 2.96 -13.43
CA LEU A 210 14.79 2.56 -13.35
C LEU A 210 14.55 1.15 -13.90
N TYR A 211 15.13 0.84 -15.06
CA TYR A 211 14.84 -0.40 -15.79
C TYR A 211 15.41 -1.61 -15.05
N ALA A 212 16.60 -1.47 -14.45
CA ALA A 212 17.19 -2.52 -13.62
C ALA A 212 16.32 -2.92 -12.41
N ARG A 213 15.43 -2.02 -11.97
CA ARG A 213 14.58 -2.18 -10.77
C ARG A 213 13.11 -2.41 -11.10
N THR A 214 12.75 -2.56 -12.38
CA THR A 214 11.36 -2.69 -12.80
C THR A 214 10.95 -4.16 -12.93
N ARG A 215 9.93 -4.60 -12.18
CA ARG A 215 9.30 -5.92 -12.40
C ARG A 215 8.49 -5.90 -13.69
N THR A 216 8.51 -7.01 -14.41
CA THR A 216 7.69 -7.18 -15.62
C THR A 216 6.39 -7.91 -15.29
N ALA A 217 5.27 -7.38 -15.76
CA ALA A 217 3.97 -8.03 -15.76
C ALA A 217 3.52 -8.29 -17.19
N GLU A 218 2.91 -9.44 -17.43
CA GLU A 218 2.38 -9.80 -18.74
C GLU A 218 0.92 -9.35 -18.85
N ARG A 219 0.58 -8.67 -19.95
CA ARG A 219 -0.79 -8.20 -20.17
C ARG A 219 -1.75 -9.36 -20.46
N ILE A 220 -2.87 -9.41 -19.75
CA ILE A 220 -4.00 -10.28 -20.11
C ILE A 220 -4.83 -9.56 -21.17
N ARG A 221 -4.87 -10.11 -22.39
CA ARG A 221 -5.58 -9.51 -23.54
C ARG A 221 -7.02 -10.01 -23.69
N LYS A 222 -7.30 -11.22 -23.21
CA LYS A 222 -8.59 -11.88 -23.32
C LYS A 222 -8.94 -12.44 -21.96
N LEU A 223 -10.17 -12.16 -21.53
CA LEU A 223 -10.78 -12.85 -20.39
C LEU A 223 -11.21 -14.25 -20.80
N GLY A 224 -11.44 -15.11 -19.81
CA GLY A 224 -11.74 -16.53 -20.02
C GLY A 224 -10.54 -17.46 -19.84
N TRP A 225 -10.69 -18.70 -20.29
CA TRP A 225 -9.67 -19.73 -20.17
C TRP A 225 -8.44 -19.42 -21.03
N ASN A 226 -7.25 -19.54 -20.43
CA ASN A 226 -5.97 -19.41 -21.11
C ASN A 226 -5.20 -20.73 -21.00
N GLU A 227 -5.17 -21.50 -22.08
CA GLU A 227 -4.50 -22.82 -22.12
C GLU A 227 -3.00 -22.73 -21.82
N ASN A 228 -2.31 -21.72 -22.36
CA ASN A 228 -0.86 -21.59 -22.21
C ASN A 228 -0.43 -21.23 -20.79
N LYS A 229 -1.32 -20.59 -20.02
CA LYS A 229 -1.03 -20.11 -18.65
C LYS A 229 -1.78 -20.90 -17.57
N GLU A 230 -2.66 -21.80 -18.00
CA GLU A 230 -3.46 -22.68 -17.13
C GLU A 230 -4.26 -21.91 -16.07
N PHE A 231 -4.88 -20.80 -16.46
CA PHE A 231 -5.80 -20.06 -15.59
C PHE A 231 -7.04 -19.58 -16.35
N PHE A 232 -8.08 -19.25 -15.60
CA PHE A 232 -9.24 -18.52 -16.11
C PHE A 232 -9.19 -17.05 -15.67
N ALA A 233 -9.21 -16.10 -16.61
CA ALA A 233 -9.17 -14.68 -16.32
C ALA A 233 -10.55 -14.02 -16.24
N PHE A 234 -10.73 -13.19 -15.21
CA PHE A 234 -11.86 -12.30 -14.98
C PHE A 234 -11.36 -10.84 -14.97
N GLY A 235 -12.26 -9.87 -15.09
CA GLY A 235 -11.90 -8.46 -15.03
C GLY A 235 -11.26 -8.02 -13.72
N ASN A 236 -11.50 -8.76 -12.62
CA ASN A 236 -10.98 -8.47 -11.28
C ASN A 236 -9.93 -9.48 -10.78
N GLY A 237 -9.48 -10.43 -11.59
CA GLY A 237 -8.51 -11.42 -11.13
C GLY A 237 -8.37 -12.64 -12.03
N ILE A 238 -7.63 -13.63 -11.58
CA ILE A 238 -7.52 -14.95 -12.25
C ILE A 238 -7.87 -16.06 -11.27
N VAL A 239 -8.45 -17.14 -11.77
CA VAL A 239 -8.55 -18.41 -11.05
C VAL A 239 -7.48 -19.35 -11.59
N GLN A 240 -6.58 -19.79 -10.71
CA GLN A 240 -5.50 -20.72 -11.03
C GLN A 240 -5.45 -21.78 -9.94
N ASP A 241 -5.42 -23.06 -10.33
CA ASP A 241 -5.41 -24.21 -9.39
C ASP A 241 -6.55 -24.19 -8.35
N GLY A 242 -7.71 -23.66 -8.72
CA GLY A 242 -8.87 -23.56 -7.83
C GLY A 242 -8.84 -22.39 -6.84
N GLU A 243 -7.79 -21.55 -6.86
CA GLU A 243 -7.68 -20.35 -6.04
C GLU A 243 -7.88 -19.08 -6.87
N PHE A 244 -8.56 -18.09 -6.30
CA PHE A 244 -8.75 -16.78 -6.93
C PHE A 244 -7.68 -15.79 -6.47
N TYR A 245 -6.95 -15.24 -7.44
CA TYR A 245 -5.96 -14.20 -7.26
C TYR A 245 -6.54 -12.87 -7.76
N GLU A 246 -6.88 -12.00 -6.81
CA GLU A 246 -7.46 -10.69 -7.09
C GLU A 246 -6.41 -9.70 -7.63
N VAL A 247 -6.86 -8.79 -8.49
CA VAL A 247 -6.06 -7.63 -8.93
C VAL A 247 -5.83 -6.65 -7.78
N ASP A 248 -4.64 -6.07 -7.73
CA ASP A 248 -4.36 -4.93 -6.85
C ASP A 248 -4.92 -3.62 -7.42
N GLU A 249 -4.71 -2.51 -6.70
CA GLU A 249 -5.17 -1.18 -7.10
C GLU A 249 -4.62 -0.71 -8.46
N MET A 250 -3.50 -1.28 -8.90
CA MET A 250 -2.87 -0.98 -10.17
C MET A 250 -3.37 -1.89 -11.29
N GLY A 251 -4.21 -2.89 -10.99
CA GLY A 251 -4.63 -3.91 -11.95
C GLY A 251 -3.63 -5.08 -12.06
N ILE A 252 -2.72 -5.24 -11.09
CA ILE A 252 -1.67 -6.25 -11.12
C ILE A 252 -2.07 -7.45 -10.27
N ILE A 253 -1.82 -8.63 -10.79
CA ILE A 253 -2.00 -9.91 -10.11
C ILE A 253 -0.62 -10.51 -9.91
N SER A 254 -0.31 -10.97 -8.70
CA SER A 254 0.85 -11.84 -8.47
C SER A 254 0.35 -13.25 -8.18
N ASP A 255 0.69 -14.20 -9.05
CA ASP A 255 0.33 -15.61 -8.85
C ASP A 255 1.21 -16.27 -7.76
N LYS A 256 0.91 -17.53 -7.43
CA LYS A 256 1.69 -18.33 -6.46
C LYS A 256 3.17 -18.50 -6.82
N ASN A 257 3.53 -18.33 -8.10
CA ASN A 257 4.89 -18.46 -8.61
C ASN A 257 5.59 -17.09 -8.74
N ASN A 258 5.00 -16.02 -8.17
CA ASN A 258 5.45 -14.64 -8.31
C ASN A 258 5.46 -14.10 -9.76
N LYS A 259 4.77 -14.74 -10.69
CA LYS A 259 4.52 -14.16 -12.01
C LYS A 259 3.50 -13.04 -11.87
N ALA A 260 3.76 -11.94 -12.56
CA ALA A 260 2.87 -10.79 -12.55
C ALA A 260 2.04 -10.76 -13.83
N TYR A 261 0.73 -10.54 -13.68
CA TYR A 261 -0.20 -10.32 -14.78
C TYR A 261 -0.88 -8.96 -14.63
N TYR A 262 -1.28 -8.35 -15.74
CA TYR A 262 -1.90 -7.04 -15.75
C TYR A 262 -3.27 -7.05 -16.42
N ILE A 263 -4.28 -6.54 -15.69
CA ILE A 263 -5.64 -6.31 -16.15
C ILE A 263 -5.96 -4.82 -15.95
N PRO A 264 -6.02 -4.01 -17.02
CA PRO A 264 -6.18 -2.56 -16.91
C PRO A 264 -7.57 -2.12 -16.43
N ALA A 265 -8.59 -2.98 -16.58
CA ALA A 265 -10.00 -2.63 -16.39
C ALA A 265 -10.33 -2.09 -14.99
N THR A 266 -9.61 -2.54 -13.97
CA THR A 266 -9.80 -2.18 -12.56
C THR A 266 -8.69 -1.28 -12.02
N SER A 267 -7.70 -0.92 -12.84
CA SER A 267 -6.59 -0.07 -12.42
C SER A 267 -7.08 1.33 -12.06
N LYS A 268 -6.52 1.92 -11.00
CA LYS A 268 -6.74 3.33 -10.62
C LYS A 268 -6.44 4.33 -11.75
N ILE A 269 -5.63 3.95 -12.74
CA ILE A 269 -5.35 4.79 -13.92
C ILE A 269 -6.60 5.00 -14.77
N TYR A 270 -7.47 3.99 -14.84
CA TYR A 270 -8.61 3.96 -15.76
C TYR A 270 -9.96 3.91 -15.04
N CYS A 271 -9.99 3.80 -13.71
CA CYS A 271 -11.22 3.58 -12.96
C CYS A 271 -12.30 4.65 -13.24
N GLU A 272 -11.89 5.91 -13.46
CA GLU A 272 -12.78 7.04 -13.77
C GLU A 272 -13.22 7.12 -15.24
N ASN A 273 -12.55 6.40 -16.15
CA ASN A 273 -12.92 6.38 -17.56
C ASN A 273 -13.89 5.22 -17.85
N ALA A 274 -15.19 5.53 -17.90
CA ALA A 274 -16.27 4.57 -18.14
C ALA A 274 -16.40 4.13 -19.61
N GLU A 275 -15.73 4.79 -20.55
CA GLU A 275 -15.82 4.48 -21.98
C GLU A 275 -14.94 3.29 -22.38
N ILE A 276 -14.02 2.88 -21.50
CA ILE A 276 -13.05 1.80 -21.75
C ILE A 276 -13.26 0.62 -20.81
N PHE A 277 -12.97 -0.58 -21.33
CA PHE A 277 -13.04 -1.86 -20.60
C PHE A 277 -14.43 -2.24 -20.06
N GLN A 278 -15.49 -1.85 -20.76
CA GLN A 278 -16.87 -2.09 -20.32
C GLN A 278 -17.18 -3.57 -20.12
N PHE A 279 -16.75 -4.42 -21.05
CA PHE A 279 -16.95 -5.86 -20.97
C PHE A 279 -16.17 -6.48 -19.81
N GLU A 280 -14.89 -6.10 -19.67
CA GLU A 280 -14.04 -6.62 -18.62
C GLU A 280 -14.56 -6.27 -17.24
N ARG A 281 -15.09 -5.06 -17.05
CA ARG A 281 -15.70 -4.65 -15.77
C ARG A 281 -17.00 -5.40 -15.43
N GLN A 282 -17.65 -6.04 -16.42
CA GLN A 282 -18.84 -6.85 -16.19
C GLN A 282 -18.51 -8.32 -15.90
N MET A 283 -17.44 -8.85 -16.51
CA MET A 283 -17.02 -10.24 -16.35
C MET A 283 -16.12 -10.42 -15.12
N VAL A 284 -16.70 -10.26 -13.92
CA VAL A 284 -15.98 -10.35 -12.63
C VAL A 284 -16.26 -11.66 -11.89
N HIS A 285 -15.26 -12.16 -11.19
CA HIS A 285 -15.41 -13.28 -10.27
C HIS A 285 -16.13 -12.82 -9.00
N THR A 286 -17.16 -13.55 -8.56
CA THR A 286 -17.87 -13.30 -7.30
C THR A 286 -18.16 -14.60 -6.56
N ASN A 287 -18.08 -14.59 -5.23
CA ASN A 287 -18.40 -15.75 -4.40
C ASN A 287 -19.91 -15.91 -4.14
N LYS A 288 -20.77 -15.23 -4.92
CA LYS A 288 -22.22 -15.12 -4.66
C LYS A 288 -23.08 -16.06 -5.51
N SER A 289 -22.50 -16.81 -6.43
CA SER A 289 -23.21 -17.78 -7.25
C SER A 289 -23.37 -19.11 -6.52
N GLY A 290 -24.61 -19.53 -6.28
CA GLY A 290 -24.96 -20.81 -5.65
C GLY A 290 -24.86 -22.04 -6.56
N ALA A 291 -24.22 -21.91 -7.72
CA ALA A 291 -23.93 -23.00 -8.65
C ALA A 291 -22.49 -22.84 -9.17
N SER A 292 -21.76 -23.95 -9.24
CA SER A 292 -20.42 -23.99 -9.82
C SER A 292 -20.48 -23.85 -11.35
N LEU A 293 -19.38 -23.40 -11.97
CA LEU A 293 -19.27 -23.34 -13.44
C LEU A 293 -19.54 -24.72 -14.07
N ASN A 294 -19.13 -25.79 -13.39
CA ASN A 294 -19.38 -27.17 -13.83
C ASN A 294 -20.89 -27.49 -13.88
N GLU A 295 -21.62 -27.21 -12.79
CA GLU A 295 -23.08 -27.42 -12.73
C GLU A 295 -23.87 -26.60 -13.75
N PHE A 296 -23.32 -25.46 -14.20
CA PHE A 296 -23.93 -24.63 -15.24
C PHE A 296 -23.71 -25.18 -16.66
N VAL A 297 -22.53 -25.76 -16.94
CA VAL A 297 -22.14 -26.26 -18.27
C VAL A 297 -22.66 -27.69 -18.53
N GLU A 298 -22.89 -28.49 -17.49
CA GLU A 298 -23.50 -29.82 -17.62
C GLU A 298 -25.03 -29.81 -17.90
N ARG A 299 -25.64 -28.62 -18.01
CA ARG A 299 -27.06 -28.43 -18.37
C ARG A 299 -27.22 -27.92 -19.80
#